data_AF-A0A848FAG6-F1
#
_entry.id   AF-A0A848FAG6-F1
#
_cell.length_a   1.000
_cell.length_b   1.000
_cell.length_c   1.000
_cell.angle_alpha   90.00
_cell.angle_beta   90.00
_cell.angle_gamma   90.00
#
_symmetry.space_group_name_H-M   'P 1'
#
loop_
_entity.id
_entity.type
_entity.pdbx_description
1 polymer ?
#
loop_
_entity_poly.entity_id
_entity_poly.type
_entity_poly.pdbx_seq_one_letter_code
_entity_poly.pdbx_strand_id
1 'polypeptide(L)'
;MSNHVYKLIDLVGSSTTSTDDAIRNAIETAALTVRHIDWFEVTETRGHVVEGRIAHYQVTLKVGFRLAPDTPDGGDASATGGGAQAGGVSGIGTA
;
A
#
# COMPACT_ATOMS: atom_id res chain seq x y z
N MET A 1 -3.94 9.74 -18.00
CA MET A 1 -4.77 8.61 -17.52
C MET A 1 -3.97 7.90 -16.47
N SER A 2 -4.39 7.97 -15.20
CA SER A 2 -3.67 7.38 -14.07
C SER A 2 -3.82 5.86 -14.10
N ASN A 3 -2.84 5.18 -14.67
CA ASN A 3 -2.78 3.73 -14.65
C ASN A 3 -2.55 3.28 -13.20
N HIS A 4 -3.52 2.56 -12.62
CA HIS A 4 -3.36 1.98 -11.29
C HIS A 4 -2.81 0.57 -11.45
N VAL A 5 -1.65 0.33 -10.85
CA VAL A 5 -1.06 -1.00 -10.78
C VAL A 5 -1.54 -1.64 -9.49
N TYR A 6 -2.11 -2.84 -9.59
CA TYR A 6 -2.51 -3.64 -8.45
C TYR A 6 -1.59 -4.84 -8.35
N LYS A 7 -1.21 -5.18 -7.13
CA LYS A 7 -0.56 -6.45 -6.83
C LYS A 7 -1.59 -7.38 -6.23
N LEU A 8 -1.60 -8.61 -6.74
CA LEU A 8 -2.36 -9.70 -6.16
C LEU A 8 -1.37 -10.61 -5.44
N ILE A 9 -1.68 -10.96 -4.21
CA ILE A 9 -0.90 -11.93 -3.42
C ILE A 9 -1.80 -13.05 -2.92
N ASP A 10 -1.27 -14.26 -2.89
CA ASP A 10 -1.93 -15.43 -2.33
C ASP A 10 -1.58 -15.57 -0.85
N LEU A 11 -2.61 -15.65 0.00
CA LEU A 11 -2.49 -15.90 1.43
C LEU A 11 -3.28 -17.14 1.82
N VAL A 12 -2.84 -17.81 2.88
CA VAL A 12 -3.57 -18.90 3.50
C VAL A 12 -3.83 -18.54 4.96
N GLY A 13 -5.11 -18.36 5.28
CA GLY A 13 -5.58 -18.20 6.66
C GLY A 13 -5.89 -19.53 7.29
N SER A 14 -5.66 -19.66 8.59
CA SER A 14 -6.07 -20.84 9.34
C SER A 14 -6.75 -20.46 10.65
N SER A 15 -7.80 -21.20 11.02
CA SER A 15 -8.49 -21.05 12.31
C SER A 15 -9.04 -22.40 12.79
N THR A 16 -9.10 -22.61 14.10
CA THR A 16 -9.78 -23.75 14.72
C THR A 16 -11.31 -23.59 14.77
N THR A 17 -11.80 -22.38 14.55
CA THR A 17 -13.18 -22.01 14.90
C THR A 17 -14.09 -22.00 13.68
N SER A 18 -13.69 -21.31 12.60
CA SER A 18 -14.51 -21.15 11.40
C SER A 18 -13.67 -20.68 10.20
N THR A 19 -14.19 -20.91 9.00
CA THR A 19 -13.70 -20.36 7.73
C THR A 19 -13.63 -18.83 7.75
N ASP A 20 -14.67 -18.18 8.29
CA ASP A 20 -14.76 -16.72 8.35
C ASP A 20 -13.72 -16.11 9.31
N ASP A 21 -13.45 -16.80 10.43
CA ASP A 21 -12.38 -16.45 11.36
C ASP A 21 -10.99 -16.61 10.72
N ALA A 22 -10.79 -17.67 9.93
CA ALA A 22 -9.55 -17.87 9.16
C ALA A 22 -9.32 -16.74 8.13
N ILE A 23 -10.37 -16.27 7.45
CA ILE A 23 -10.29 -15.16 6.49
C ILE A 23 -9.91 -13.86 7.20
N ARG A 24 -10.58 -13.52 8.32
CA ARG A 24 -10.24 -12.31 9.09
C ARG A 24 -8.79 -12.32 9.53
N ASN A 25 -8.34 -13.42 10.12
CA ASN A 25 -6.96 -13.56 10.61
C ASN A 25 -5.93 -13.36 9.48
N ALA A 26 -6.20 -13.91 8.29
CA ALA A 26 -5.34 -13.71 7.12
C ALA A 26 -5.29 -12.24 6.68
N ILE A 27 -6.44 -11.57 6.60
CA ILE A 27 -6.53 -10.15 6.21
C ILE A 27 -5.87 -9.25 7.25
N GLU A 28 -6.10 -9.47 8.53
CA GLU A 28 -5.47 -8.72 9.62
C GLU A 28 -3.95 -8.84 9.58
N THR A 29 -3.45 -10.07 9.41
CA THR A 29 -2.01 -10.33 9.26
C THR A 29 -1.44 -9.66 8.00
N ALA A 30 -2.17 -9.71 6.88
CA ALA A 30 -1.79 -9.03 5.65
C ALA A 30 -1.70 -7.52 5.84
N ALA A 31 -2.68 -6.93 6.54
CA ALA A 31 -2.77 -5.50 6.78
C ALA A 31 -1.60 -4.95 7.60
N LEU A 32 -0.88 -5.79 8.36
CA LEU A 32 0.34 -5.39 9.06
C LEU A 32 1.48 -5.08 8.09
N THR A 33 1.60 -5.83 7.00
CA THR A 33 2.71 -5.75 6.04
C THR A 33 2.37 -4.94 4.79
N VAL A 34 1.10 -4.99 4.36
CA VAL A 34 0.62 -4.39 3.12
C VAL A 34 -0.42 -3.31 3.44
N ARG A 35 -0.35 -2.18 2.75
CA ARG A 35 -1.31 -1.07 2.85
C ARG A 35 -2.17 -1.01 1.59
N HIS A 36 -3.32 -0.32 1.67
CA HIS A 36 -4.26 -0.16 0.56
C HIS A 36 -4.83 -1.48 0.03
N ILE A 37 -5.19 -2.39 0.95
CA ILE A 37 -5.99 -3.57 0.61
C ILE A 37 -7.40 -3.09 0.26
N ASP A 38 -7.80 -3.31 -0.98
CA ASP A 38 -9.10 -2.87 -1.50
C ASP A 38 -10.11 -4.02 -1.54
N TRP A 39 -9.67 -5.24 -1.88
CA TRP A 39 -10.54 -6.42 -1.93
C TRP A 39 -9.76 -7.72 -1.67
N PHE A 40 -10.51 -8.78 -1.37
CA PHE A 40 -10.00 -10.14 -1.29
C PHE A 40 -10.95 -11.10 -2.01
N GLU A 41 -10.42 -12.23 -2.48
CA GLU A 41 -11.15 -13.29 -3.16
C GLU A 41 -10.80 -14.63 -2.53
N VAL A 42 -11.81 -15.42 -2.15
CA VAL A 42 -11.59 -16.77 -1.63
C VAL A 42 -11.44 -17.74 -2.80
N THR A 43 -10.27 -18.36 -2.90
CA THR A 43 -9.94 -19.30 -3.98
C THR A 43 -10.22 -20.74 -3.60
N GLU A 44 -9.95 -21.08 -2.34
CA GLU A 44 -10.12 -22.45 -1.86
C GLU A 44 -10.42 -22.46 -0.37
N THR A 45 -11.34 -23.32 0.05
CA THR A 45 -11.62 -23.61 1.46
C THR A 45 -11.32 -25.07 1.73
N ARG A 46 -10.37 -25.31 2.62
CA ARG A 46 -9.95 -26.63 3.10
C ARG A 46 -10.25 -26.77 4.59
N GLY A 47 -10.44 -28.00 5.02
CA GLY A 47 -10.59 -28.35 6.43
C GLY A 47 -9.71 -29.53 6.77
N HIS A 48 -8.88 -29.39 7.79
CA HIS A 48 -8.18 -30.50 8.41
C HIS A 48 -9.17 -31.24 9.32
N VAL A 49 -9.42 -32.50 9.03
CA VAL A 49 -10.33 -33.36 9.81
C VAL A 49 -9.49 -34.34 10.65
N VAL A 50 -9.75 -34.38 11.95
CA VAL A 50 -9.14 -35.31 12.90
C VAL A 50 -10.26 -36.04 13.63
N GLU A 51 -10.24 -37.37 13.62
CA GLU A 51 -11.24 -38.22 14.29
C GLU A 51 -12.69 -37.87 13.93
N GLY A 52 -12.93 -37.53 12.65
CA GLY A 52 -14.27 -37.17 12.16
C GLY A 52 -14.76 -35.77 12.58
N ARG A 53 -13.92 -34.96 13.24
CA ARG A 53 -14.20 -33.56 13.57
C ARG A 53 -13.24 -32.63 12.86
N ILE A 54 -13.71 -31.44 12.50
CA ILE A 54 -12.85 -30.43 11.86
C ILE A 54 -11.95 -29.85 12.96
N ALA A 55 -10.64 -30.06 12.82
CA ALA A 55 -9.63 -29.53 13.73
C ALA A 55 -9.22 -28.10 13.34
N HIS A 56 -9.00 -27.86 12.05
CA HIS A 56 -8.60 -26.56 11.53
C HIS A 56 -9.24 -26.28 10.17
N TYR A 57 -9.80 -25.10 10.02
CA TYR A 57 -10.18 -24.52 8.74
C TYR A 57 -8.96 -23.83 8.15
N GLN A 58 -8.68 -24.10 6.88
CA GLN A 58 -7.64 -23.44 6.10
C GLN A 58 -8.29 -22.82 4.87
N VAL A 59 -8.07 -21.53 4.65
CA VAL A 59 -8.72 -20.80 3.57
C VAL A 59 -7.65 -20.09 2.78
N THR A 60 -7.56 -20.42 1.49
CA THR A 60 -6.67 -19.75 0.55
C THR A 60 -7.42 -18.57 -0.06
N LEU A 61 -6.88 -17.37 0.12
CA LEU A 61 -7.44 -16.12 -0.37
C LEU A 61 -6.41 -15.31 -1.15
N LYS A 62 -6.87 -14.69 -2.23
CA LYS A 62 -6.14 -13.71 -3.02
C LYS A 62 -6.47 -12.32 -2.49
N VAL A 63 -5.46 -11.54 -2.14
CA VAL A 63 -5.63 -10.16 -1.65
C VAL A 63 -5.10 -9.20 -2.70
N GLY A 64 -5.99 -8.31 -3.17
CA GLY A 64 -5.66 -7.25 -4.11
C GLY A 64 -5.38 -5.96 -3.36
N PHE A 65 -4.21 -5.38 -3.60
CA PHE A 65 -3.86 -4.07 -3.07
C PHE A 65 -3.19 -3.20 -4.12
N ARG A 66 -3.39 -1.90 -3.99
CA ARG A 66 -2.83 -0.93 -4.92
C ARG A 66 -1.34 -0.73 -4.63
N LEU A 67 -0.51 -0.88 -5.66
CA LEU A 67 0.85 -0.39 -5.66
C LEU A 67 0.77 1.10 -5.97
N ALA A 68 0.91 1.95 -4.96
CA ALA A 68 1.26 3.33 -5.21
C ALA A 68 2.64 3.31 -5.92
N PRO A 69 2.83 4.03 -7.03
CA PRO A 69 4.16 4.31 -7.48
C PRO A 69 4.80 5.17 -6.40
N ASP A 70 5.80 4.62 -5.71
CA ASP A 70 6.79 5.41 -5.00
C ASP A 70 7.59 6.15 -6.05
N THR A 71 6.97 7.12 -6.73
CA THR A 71 7.71 8.18 -7.39
C THR A 71 8.00 9.16 -6.27
N PRO A 72 9.22 9.20 -5.69
CA PRO A 72 9.71 10.46 -5.21
C PRO A 72 9.73 11.33 -6.46
N ASP A 73 8.66 12.11 -6.67
CA ASP A 73 8.66 13.19 -7.65
C ASP A 73 9.79 14.08 -7.18
N GLY A 74 10.96 13.85 -7.79
CA GLY A 74 12.16 14.60 -7.54
C GLY A 74 11.77 16.05 -7.72
N GLY A 75 12.04 16.84 -6.67
CA GLY A 75 11.82 18.26 -6.70
C GLY A 75 12.27 18.79 -8.04
N ASP A 76 11.31 19.37 -8.75
CA ASP A 76 11.59 20.32 -9.79
C ASP A 76 12.29 21.50 -9.09
N ALA A 77 13.60 21.34 -8.93
CA ALA A 77 14.54 22.42 -8.88
C ALA A 77 14.42 23.19 -10.20
N SER A 78 13.31 23.93 -10.36
CA SER A 78 13.20 25.03 -11.30
C SER A 78 14.00 26.18 -10.71
N ALA A 79 15.32 26.04 -10.82
CA ALA A 79 16.23 27.16 -10.83
C ALA A 79 15.85 28.06 -12.03
N THR A 80 14.87 28.94 -11.83
CA THR A 80 14.65 30.09 -12.69
C THR A 80 15.24 31.29 -11.97
N GLY A 81 16.35 31.78 -12.51
CA GLY A 81 17.21 32.79 -11.92
C GLY A 81 16.44 34.04 -11.47
N GLY A 82 16.57 34.36 -10.18
CA GLY A 82 16.31 35.68 -9.66
C GLY A 82 17.37 36.64 -10.21
N GLY A 83 16.99 37.35 -11.27
CA GLY A 83 17.80 38.38 -11.90
C GLY A 83 18.28 39.43 -10.90
N ALA A 84 19.52 39.84 -11.11
CA ALA A 84 20.15 40.96 -10.43
C ALA A 84 19.27 42.22 -10.51
N GLN A 85 19.00 42.82 -9.34
CA GLN A 85 18.87 44.27 -9.24
C GLN A 85 19.90 44.76 -8.21
N ALA A 86 21.12 44.99 -8.71
CA ALA A 86 22.08 45.83 -8.04
C ALA A 86 21.56 47.27 -8.15
N GLY A 87 20.97 47.76 -7.05
CA GLY A 87 20.59 49.16 -6.90
C GLY A 87 21.81 50.05 -7.09
N GLY A 88 21.83 50.77 -8.19
CA GLY A 88 22.84 51.77 -8.51
C GLY A 88 22.84 52.87 -7.44
N VAL A 89 24.03 53.06 -6.88
CA VAL A 89 24.44 54.23 -6.12
C VAL A 89 24.14 55.51 -6.89
N SER A 90 23.48 56.48 -6.23
CA SER A 90 23.65 57.89 -6.58
C SER A 90 23.46 58.74 -5.33
N GLY A 91 24.52 58.81 -4.53
CA GLY A 91 24.73 59.89 -3.59
C GLY A 91 25.20 61.11 -4.39
N ILE A 92 24.30 62.05 -4.62
CA ILE A 92 24.64 63.42 -4.99
C ILE A 92 24.59 64.25 -3.71
N GLY A 93 25.77 64.59 -3.21
CA GLY A 93 25.93 65.70 -2.28
C GLY A 93 25.80 67.02 -3.01
N THR A 94 25.22 68.01 -2.33
CA THR A 94 25.49 69.43 -2.59
C THR A 94 25.57 70.14 -1.25
N ALA A 95 26.53 71.06 -1.21
CA ALA A 95 27.04 71.88 -0.14
C ALA A 95 26.00 72.68 0.67
#